data_AF-A0A523GNA1-F1
#
_entry.id   AF-A0A523GNA1-F1
#
_cell.length_a   1.000
_cell.length_b   1.000
_cell.length_c   1.000
_cell.angle_alpha   90.00
_cell.angle_beta   90.00
_cell.angle_gamma   90.00
#
_symmetry.space_group_name_H-M   'P 1'
#
loop_
_entity.id
_entity.type
_entity.pdbx_description
1 polymer ?
#
loop_
_entity_poly.entity_id
_entity_poly.type
_entity_poly.pdbx_seq_one_letter_code
_entity_poly.pdbx_strand_id
1 'polypeptide(L)'
;MPNLPIENVGRFGLETDKQPYELEVEAWSDAKNIRFNALGAKKFTGHKLVYATTMLHDPYWLFSWLSTASPGFSWLYPSFTRMARIIGTAHSDVTRFTTTIGDDDYTATVSSLFSGTLLGDLPIWCYDGQVDPPQAFNSGNNRFEDLPNWPASSFADIITVVDRHVVTLRIKRSGVEFNPRQVYWSQAADPGTYPNSWDETDPTTGAGEVTLAETPGEIVGVALLGNSMLIYKEDSVLSMRFVGGQNIFRFDTIFSQFGALSRESIGVLENSHLVVTEGDVIVHNGQTFQSVIDKKNRNLLFKFMSASLKGKTQVKVYEQLTEVWICYCDVNSIGQLNKALIWNYLDNTWSQRDLQEFSYIAFGFIDTISVGQTFNDISGTFNTDLGPFDETAASPVFDELMAADATNRDLLALNFTEQFDGANITCLLERTGLAIVGRDRQGGWRIDLDSTKFVRRVHLKMASNGPVNVFVGAQ
;
A
#
# COMPACT_ATOMS: atom_id res chain seq x y z
N MET A 1 48.62 11.57 1.93
CA MET A 1 47.62 11.32 0.88
C MET A 1 46.52 12.35 0.99
N PRO A 2 45.99 12.87 -0.13
CA PRO A 2 44.87 13.80 -0.11
C PRO A 2 43.61 13.11 0.42
N ASN A 3 42.72 13.90 1.04
CA ASN A 3 41.38 13.45 1.37
C ASN A 3 40.66 13.05 0.08
N LEU A 4 39.94 11.93 0.12
CA LEU A 4 39.14 11.46 -1.02
C LEU A 4 37.65 11.64 -0.67
N PRO A 5 37.06 12.79 -1.02
CA PRO A 5 35.66 13.07 -0.68
C PRO A 5 34.73 12.26 -1.59
N ILE A 6 33.91 11.42 -0.99
CA ILE A 6 32.72 10.83 -1.62
C ILE A 6 31.57 11.77 -1.26
N GLU A 7 30.95 12.34 -2.28
CA GLU A 7 29.86 13.31 -2.15
C GLU A 7 28.61 12.71 -2.79
N ASN A 8 27.44 13.35 -2.65
CA ASN A 8 26.18 12.88 -3.26
C ASN A 8 25.79 11.42 -2.91
N VAL A 9 26.01 11.02 -1.67
CA VAL A 9 25.73 9.65 -1.17
C VAL A 9 24.26 9.21 -1.28
N GLY A 10 23.34 10.09 -1.66
CA GLY A 10 21.95 9.76 -1.94
C GLY A 10 21.65 9.46 -3.41
N ARG A 11 22.57 9.74 -4.34
CA ARG A 11 22.28 9.84 -5.78
C ARG A 11 21.77 8.55 -6.43
N PHE A 12 22.37 7.41 -6.10
CA PHE A 12 22.00 6.11 -6.69
C PHE A 12 21.14 5.27 -5.74
N GLY A 13 21.26 5.51 -4.44
CA GLY A 13 20.59 4.72 -3.40
C GLY A 13 21.13 3.30 -3.32
N LEU A 14 20.25 2.35 -3.01
CA LEU A 14 20.55 0.92 -2.93
C LEU A 14 20.58 0.28 -4.32
N GLU A 15 21.66 -0.45 -4.63
CA GLU A 15 21.76 -1.32 -5.81
C GLU A 15 22.39 -2.66 -5.41
N THR A 16 21.60 -3.74 -5.44
CA THR A 16 22.05 -5.09 -5.04
C THR A 16 22.25 -6.06 -6.20
N ASP A 17 21.69 -5.76 -7.37
CA ASP A 17 21.72 -6.68 -8.52
C ASP A 17 23.09 -6.72 -9.22
N LYS A 18 23.90 -5.68 -9.06
CA LYS A 18 25.28 -5.61 -9.56
C LYS A 18 26.25 -6.11 -8.51
N GLN A 19 27.38 -6.63 -8.96
CA GLN A 19 28.43 -7.04 -8.03
C GLN A 19 29.00 -5.81 -7.29
N PRO A 20 29.36 -5.90 -6.00
CA PRO A 20 29.75 -4.72 -5.23
C PRO A 20 30.94 -3.92 -5.79
N TYR A 21 31.86 -4.58 -6.50
CA TYR A 21 33.01 -3.93 -7.14
C TYR A 21 32.67 -3.22 -8.46
N GLU A 22 31.51 -3.49 -9.05
CA GLU A 22 31.00 -2.83 -10.27
C GLU A 22 30.07 -1.66 -9.95
N LEU A 23 29.69 -1.50 -8.68
CA LEU A 23 28.85 -0.40 -8.23
C LEU A 23 29.57 0.93 -8.37
N GLU A 24 28.82 1.95 -8.73
CA GLU A 24 29.28 3.33 -8.69
C GLU A 24 29.75 3.69 -7.26
N VAL A 25 30.70 4.62 -7.17
CA VAL A 25 31.31 5.01 -5.89
C VAL A 25 30.27 5.58 -4.91
N GLU A 26 29.20 6.18 -5.42
CA GLU A 26 28.12 6.82 -4.66
C GLU A 26 26.90 5.91 -4.44
N ALA A 27 26.90 4.68 -4.98
CA ALA A 27 25.82 3.69 -4.79
C ALA A 27 26.10 2.79 -3.59
N TRP A 28 25.07 2.26 -2.93
CA TRP A 28 25.19 1.42 -1.74
C TRP A 28 24.89 -0.05 -2.03
N SER A 29 25.69 -0.94 -1.44
CA SER A 29 25.53 -2.40 -1.61
C SER A 29 24.52 -3.01 -0.63
N ASP A 30 24.33 -2.36 0.54
CA ASP A 30 23.27 -2.70 1.49
C ASP A 30 22.81 -1.44 2.24
N ALA A 31 21.51 -1.36 2.52
CA ALA A 31 20.89 -0.24 3.21
C ALA A 31 19.62 -0.73 3.92
N LYS A 32 19.52 -0.43 5.21
CA LYS A 32 18.38 -0.83 6.05
C LYS A 32 17.85 0.36 6.82
N ASN A 33 16.56 0.63 6.69
CA ASN A 33 15.89 1.76 7.35
C ASN A 33 16.57 3.11 7.02
N ILE A 34 17.10 3.22 5.79
CA ILE A 34 17.65 4.45 5.21
C ILE A 34 16.84 4.85 3.96
N ARG A 35 16.43 6.10 3.92
CA ARG A 35 15.82 6.81 2.80
C ARG A 35 16.88 7.59 2.04
N PHE A 36 16.83 7.53 0.72
CA PHE A 36 17.68 8.35 -0.15
C PHE A 36 16.84 9.43 -0.84
N ASN A 37 17.40 10.63 -0.97
CA ASN A 37 16.85 11.74 -1.74
C ASN A 37 17.97 12.65 -2.26
N ALA A 38 17.61 13.70 -2.99
CA ALA A 38 18.56 14.71 -3.50
C ALA A 38 19.47 15.33 -2.42
N LEU A 39 19.08 15.34 -1.14
CA LEU A 39 19.86 15.89 -0.03
C LEU A 39 20.86 14.89 0.57
N GLY A 40 20.71 13.60 0.28
CA GLY A 40 21.62 12.54 0.74
C GLY A 40 20.89 11.31 1.29
N ALA A 41 21.55 10.63 2.23
CA ALA A 41 21.00 9.49 2.95
C ALA A 41 20.48 9.95 4.32
N LYS A 42 19.21 9.65 4.63
CA LYS A 42 18.56 9.95 5.91
C LYS A 42 17.94 8.69 6.49
N LYS A 43 17.93 8.55 7.81
CA LYS A 43 17.12 7.52 8.49
C LYS A 43 15.63 7.66 8.14
N PHE A 44 14.92 6.54 8.01
CA PHE A 44 13.45 6.54 7.93
C PHE A 44 12.81 6.98 9.25
N THR A 45 11.74 7.76 9.16
CA THR A 45 10.83 7.99 10.29
C THR A 45 10.09 6.71 10.63
N GLY A 46 9.96 6.40 11.91
CA GLY A 46 9.27 5.22 12.43
C GLY A 46 7.76 5.40 12.49
N HIS A 47 7.13 4.97 13.57
CA HIS A 47 5.68 4.95 13.73
C HIS A 47 5.28 5.19 15.19
N LYS A 48 4.01 5.49 15.42
CA LYS A 48 3.44 5.73 16.75
C LYS A 48 2.05 5.10 16.85
N LEU A 49 1.73 4.53 18.01
CA LEU A 49 0.37 4.08 18.31
C LEU A 49 -0.64 5.23 18.25
N VAL A 50 -1.76 4.98 17.56
CA VAL A 50 -2.91 5.88 17.44
C VAL A 50 -4.19 5.12 17.78
N TYR A 51 -5.23 5.84 18.21
CA TYR A 51 -6.50 5.23 18.64
C TYR A 51 -6.33 4.15 19.72
N ALA A 52 -5.43 4.41 20.69
CA ALA A 52 -4.91 3.48 21.70
C ALA A 52 -5.94 2.86 22.69
N THR A 53 -7.24 2.96 22.42
CA THR A 53 -8.27 2.17 23.09
C THR A 53 -8.19 0.72 22.65
N THR A 54 -8.58 -0.21 23.53
CA THR A 54 -8.62 -1.65 23.19
C THR A 54 -9.47 -1.85 21.93
N MET A 55 -8.82 -2.24 20.83
CA MET A 55 -9.49 -2.54 19.58
C MET A 55 -10.58 -3.59 19.82
N LEU A 56 -11.79 -3.34 19.31
CA LEU A 56 -12.91 -4.28 19.45
C LEU A 56 -12.63 -5.63 18.77
N HIS A 57 -11.91 -5.60 17.64
CA HIS A 57 -11.64 -6.75 16.77
C HIS A 57 -10.22 -6.65 16.19
N ASP A 58 -9.66 -7.78 15.77
CA ASP A 58 -8.33 -7.84 15.13
C ASP A 58 -8.36 -7.13 13.76
N PRO A 59 -7.58 -6.06 13.52
CA PRO A 59 -7.62 -5.33 12.26
C PRO A 59 -6.82 -6.04 11.14
N TYR A 60 -7.50 -6.75 10.24
CA TYR A 60 -6.85 -7.42 9.09
C TYR A 60 -6.88 -6.60 7.79
N TRP A 61 -7.71 -5.56 7.74
CA TRP A 61 -7.80 -4.61 6.63
C TRP A 61 -8.11 -3.22 7.18
N LEU A 62 -7.84 -2.18 6.41
CA LEU A 62 -8.15 -0.81 6.76
C LEU A 62 -8.79 -0.09 5.58
N PHE A 63 -9.82 0.68 5.88
CA PHE A 63 -10.50 1.51 4.90
C PHE A 63 -10.87 2.86 5.53
N SER A 64 -10.34 3.93 4.96
CA SER A 64 -10.67 5.29 5.36
C SER A 64 -11.99 5.72 4.73
N TRP A 65 -12.82 6.40 5.51
CA TRP A 65 -14.15 6.83 5.09
C TRP A 65 -14.47 8.20 5.68
N LEU A 66 -14.71 9.18 4.80
CA LEU A 66 -15.24 10.48 5.19
C LEU A 66 -16.76 10.48 5.04
N SER A 67 -17.49 10.51 6.16
CA SER A 67 -18.95 10.61 6.14
C SER A 67 -19.39 12.07 6.19
N THR A 68 -20.35 12.44 5.33
CA THR A 68 -20.98 13.78 5.32
C THR A 68 -22.11 13.90 6.34
N ALA A 69 -22.73 12.78 6.74
CA ALA A 69 -23.91 12.73 7.60
C ALA A 69 -23.60 12.81 9.11
N SER A 70 -22.37 12.49 9.50
CA SER A 70 -21.83 12.73 10.83
C SER A 70 -20.42 13.28 10.65
N PRO A 71 -20.18 14.59 10.88
CA PRO A 71 -18.91 15.21 10.52
C PRO A 71 -17.79 14.58 11.34
N GLY A 72 -17.05 13.67 10.71
CA GLY A 72 -15.95 12.94 11.33
C GLY A 72 -15.31 11.96 10.37
N PHE A 73 -13.99 12.03 10.25
CA PHE A 73 -13.20 11.00 9.60
C PHE A 73 -13.39 9.67 10.31
N SER A 74 -13.66 8.64 9.53
CA SER A 74 -13.88 7.29 10.03
C SER A 74 -12.86 6.32 9.47
N TRP A 75 -12.47 5.35 10.28
CA TRP A 75 -11.75 4.17 9.81
C TRP A 75 -12.63 2.94 10.00
N LEU A 76 -12.71 2.11 8.98
CA LEU A 76 -13.26 0.76 9.08
C LEU A 76 -12.10 -0.23 9.16
N TYR A 77 -12.23 -1.19 10.06
CA TYR A 77 -11.31 -2.29 10.19
C TYR A 77 -12.09 -3.60 10.41
N PRO A 78 -12.13 -4.50 9.40
CA PRO A 78 -12.70 -5.81 9.59
C PRO A 78 -11.70 -6.76 10.25
N SER A 79 -12.24 -7.63 11.11
CA SER A 79 -11.65 -8.92 11.41
C SER A 79 -12.22 -9.99 10.46
N PHE A 80 -11.90 -11.26 10.70
CA PHE A 80 -12.45 -12.34 9.90
C PHE A 80 -13.94 -12.56 10.07
N THR A 81 -14.48 -12.17 11.23
CA THR A 81 -15.88 -12.45 11.57
C THR A 81 -16.66 -11.19 11.89
N ARG A 82 -16.00 -10.07 12.19
CA ARG A 82 -16.65 -8.84 12.63
C ARG A 82 -16.07 -7.63 11.91
N MET A 83 -16.75 -6.50 12.02
CA MET A 83 -16.22 -5.22 11.55
C MET A 83 -16.52 -4.12 12.54
N ALA A 84 -15.53 -3.26 12.75
CA ALA A 84 -15.67 -2.09 13.59
C ALA A 84 -15.32 -0.81 12.82
N ARG A 85 -15.89 0.29 13.33
CA ARG A 85 -15.71 1.65 12.86
C ARG A 85 -15.10 2.49 13.97
N ILE A 86 -14.14 3.32 13.62
CA ILE A 86 -13.54 4.35 14.48
C ILE A 86 -14.12 5.69 14.07
N ILE A 87 -14.54 6.52 15.03
CA ILE A 87 -14.86 7.94 14.85
C ILE A 87 -14.26 8.71 16.01
N GLY A 88 -13.36 9.66 15.72
CA GLY A 88 -12.52 10.24 16.77
C GLY A 88 -11.72 9.12 17.44
N THR A 89 -11.91 8.89 18.74
CA THR A 89 -11.31 7.76 19.48
C THR A 89 -12.30 6.66 19.83
N ALA A 90 -13.57 6.76 19.41
CA ALA A 90 -14.59 5.79 19.75
C ALA A 90 -14.63 4.66 18.73
N HIS A 91 -14.59 3.42 19.22
CA HIS A 91 -14.76 2.21 18.43
C HIS A 91 -16.19 1.69 18.59
N SER A 92 -16.86 1.43 17.48
CA SER A 92 -18.20 0.85 17.45
C SER A 92 -18.22 -0.38 16.56
N ASP A 93 -18.87 -1.45 17.01
CA ASP A 93 -19.17 -2.59 16.16
C ASP A 93 -20.24 -2.21 15.12
N VAL A 94 -19.91 -2.41 13.85
CA VAL A 94 -20.78 -2.14 12.70
C VAL A 94 -21.04 -3.40 11.88
N THR A 95 -20.79 -4.59 12.44
CA THR A 95 -21.01 -5.90 11.81
C THR A 95 -22.44 -6.02 11.29
N ARG A 96 -22.59 -6.78 10.19
CA ARG A 96 -23.85 -6.93 9.48
C ARG A 96 -25.02 -7.41 10.34
N PHE A 97 -26.22 -6.99 9.94
CA PHE A 97 -27.48 -7.28 10.61
C PHE A 97 -28.41 -8.10 9.69
N THR A 98 -29.03 -9.18 10.19
CA THR A 98 -30.07 -9.91 9.43
C THR A 98 -31.40 -9.99 10.18
N THR A 99 -31.44 -10.42 11.44
CA THR A 99 -32.73 -10.67 12.15
C THR A 99 -32.76 -10.34 13.65
N THR A 100 -31.62 -10.14 14.32
CA THR A 100 -31.55 -9.69 15.74
C THR A 100 -30.50 -8.58 15.90
N ILE A 101 -30.67 -7.68 16.88
CA ILE A 101 -29.70 -6.62 17.20
C ILE A 101 -28.40 -7.26 17.72
N GLY A 102 -27.35 -7.24 16.88
CA GLY A 102 -26.14 -8.09 17.00
C GLY A 102 -26.49 -9.53 16.59
N ASP A 103 -25.78 -10.27 15.74
CA ASP A 103 -24.33 -10.30 15.58
C ASP A 103 -23.99 -11.43 14.54
N ASP A 104 -24.30 -11.26 13.24
CA ASP A 104 -23.96 -12.29 12.25
C ASP A 104 -22.49 -12.18 11.82
N ASP A 105 -21.71 -13.17 12.25
CA ASP A 105 -20.31 -13.28 11.89
C ASP A 105 -20.14 -13.41 10.36
N TYR A 106 -19.15 -12.72 9.83
CA TYR A 106 -18.59 -13.03 8.51
C TYR A 106 -17.82 -14.35 8.56
N THR A 107 -17.58 -14.91 7.40
CA THR A 107 -16.90 -16.20 7.23
C THR A 107 -15.53 -16.06 6.57
N ALA A 108 -14.89 -14.89 6.70
CA ALA A 108 -13.54 -14.68 6.18
C ALA A 108 -12.52 -15.54 6.94
N THR A 109 -11.35 -15.73 6.32
CA THR A 109 -10.29 -16.57 6.85
C THR A 109 -8.95 -15.86 6.77
N VAL A 110 -7.89 -16.44 7.34
CA VAL A 110 -6.53 -15.88 7.30
C VAL A 110 -5.96 -15.68 5.89
N SER A 111 -6.49 -16.40 4.90
CA SER A 111 -6.15 -16.25 3.49
C SER A 111 -7.04 -15.26 2.75
N SER A 112 -8.11 -14.77 3.37
CA SER A 112 -9.06 -13.90 2.70
C SER A 112 -8.48 -12.52 2.43
N LEU A 113 -8.73 -12.03 1.23
CA LEU A 113 -8.39 -10.68 0.79
C LEU A 113 -9.67 -9.84 0.73
N PHE A 114 -9.64 -8.72 1.44
CA PHE A 114 -10.71 -7.73 1.45
C PHE A 114 -10.64 -6.81 0.23
N SER A 115 -11.77 -6.26 -0.17
CA SER A 115 -11.89 -5.25 -1.22
C SER A 115 -13.06 -4.33 -0.87
N GLY A 116 -12.89 -3.02 -1.06
CA GLY A 116 -13.97 -2.09 -0.83
C GLY A 116 -13.70 -0.73 -1.46
N THR A 117 -14.77 0.05 -1.58
CA THR A 117 -14.75 1.38 -2.18
C THR A 117 -15.94 2.20 -1.66
N LEU A 118 -16.04 3.45 -2.11
CA LEU A 118 -17.18 4.31 -1.86
C LEU A 118 -18.05 4.43 -3.11
N LEU A 119 -19.35 4.21 -2.97
CA LEU A 119 -20.36 4.64 -3.93
C LEU A 119 -20.90 6.00 -3.50
N GLY A 120 -20.29 7.08 -4.01
CA GLY A 120 -20.52 8.41 -3.45
C GLY A 120 -19.93 8.50 -2.04
N ASP A 121 -20.78 8.59 -1.01
CA ASP A 121 -20.39 8.57 0.41
C ASP A 121 -20.76 7.26 1.13
N LEU A 122 -21.30 6.28 0.41
CA LEU A 122 -21.75 4.99 0.92
C LEU A 122 -20.64 3.94 0.79
N PRO A 123 -20.06 3.45 1.90
CA PRO A 123 -19.04 2.41 1.83
C PRO A 123 -19.65 1.05 1.51
N ILE A 124 -19.04 0.39 0.54
CA ILE A 124 -19.35 -0.97 0.10
C ILE A 124 -18.07 -1.80 0.13
N TRP A 125 -18.19 -3.07 0.50
CA TRP A 125 -17.04 -3.97 0.56
C TRP A 125 -17.45 -5.43 0.37
N CYS A 126 -16.44 -6.25 0.09
CA CYS A 126 -16.55 -7.70 0.02
C CYS A 126 -15.19 -8.32 0.36
N TYR A 127 -15.13 -9.65 0.34
CA TYR A 127 -13.89 -10.41 0.43
C TYR A 127 -14.02 -11.69 -0.40
N ASP A 128 -12.90 -12.28 -0.77
CA ASP A 128 -12.79 -13.45 -1.65
C ASP A 128 -13.18 -14.80 -1.02
N GLY A 129 -14.06 -14.80 -0.03
CA GLY A 129 -14.49 -16.02 0.66
C GLY A 129 -15.61 -16.78 -0.05
N GLN A 130 -16.31 -16.14 -0.99
CA GLN A 130 -17.36 -16.77 -1.80
C GLN A 130 -18.50 -17.42 -1.00
N VAL A 131 -18.80 -16.88 0.18
CA VAL A 131 -19.83 -17.37 1.11
C VAL A 131 -20.76 -16.25 1.53
N ASP A 132 -20.22 -15.06 1.79
CA ASP A 132 -21.00 -13.89 2.16
C ASP A 132 -21.20 -12.97 0.96
N PRO A 133 -22.42 -12.42 0.74
CA PRO A 133 -22.65 -11.47 -0.33
C PRO A 133 -21.92 -10.15 -0.05
N PRO A 134 -21.66 -9.31 -1.07
CA PRO A 134 -21.16 -7.96 -0.86
C PRO A 134 -22.00 -7.19 0.15
N GLN A 135 -21.35 -6.36 0.94
CA GLN A 135 -21.94 -5.67 2.07
C GLN A 135 -21.97 -4.16 1.80
N ALA A 136 -22.99 -3.51 2.35
CA ALA A 136 -23.23 -2.08 2.22
C ALA A 136 -23.54 -1.47 3.59
N PHE A 137 -23.11 -0.24 3.83
CA PHE A 137 -23.37 0.41 5.10
C PHE A 137 -24.75 1.06 5.15
N ASN A 138 -25.53 0.72 6.15
CA ASN A 138 -26.83 1.33 6.42
C ASN A 138 -26.70 2.41 7.50
N SER A 139 -26.86 3.67 7.09
CA SER A 139 -26.78 4.83 7.97
C SER A 139 -27.92 4.93 8.98
N GLY A 140 -29.10 4.35 8.69
CA GLY A 140 -30.25 4.34 9.59
C GLY A 140 -29.99 3.52 10.86
N ASN A 141 -29.23 2.44 10.72
CA ASN A 141 -28.97 1.48 11.80
C ASN A 141 -27.51 1.53 12.29
N ASN A 142 -26.66 2.31 11.62
CA ASN A 142 -25.22 2.42 11.83
C ASN A 142 -24.52 1.05 11.81
N ARG A 143 -24.90 0.18 10.87
CA ARG A 143 -24.38 -1.18 10.67
C ARG A 143 -24.31 -1.53 9.19
N PHE A 144 -23.52 -2.54 8.87
CA PHE A 144 -23.56 -3.13 7.53
C PHE A 144 -24.80 -4.02 7.34
N GLU A 145 -25.13 -4.27 6.09
CA GLU A 145 -26.14 -5.22 5.64
C GLU A 145 -25.72 -5.77 4.27
N ASP A 146 -26.35 -6.86 3.84
CA ASP A 146 -26.17 -7.35 2.48
C ASP A 146 -26.52 -6.23 1.48
N LEU A 147 -25.68 -6.06 0.45
CA LEU A 147 -25.84 -4.99 -0.53
C LEU A 147 -27.28 -5.01 -1.09
N PRO A 148 -28.05 -3.91 -0.97
CA PRO A 148 -29.45 -3.92 -1.37
C PRO A 148 -29.63 -4.33 -2.84
N ASN A 149 -30.69 -5.12 -3.08
CA ASN A 149 -31.05 -5.70 -4.38
C ASN A 149 -29.98 -6.63 -5.00
N TRP A 150 -28.98 -7.07 -4.22
CA TRP A 150 -27.99 -8.02 -4.71
C TRP A 150 -28.63 -9.38 -5.04
N PRO A 151 -28.26 -10.02 -6.18
CA PRO A 151 -28.82 -11.31 -6.55
C PRO A 151 -28.57 -12.38 -5.48
N ALA A 152 -29.63 -13.10 -5.10
CA ALA A 152 -29.53 -14.17 -4.12
C ALA A 152 -28.51 -15.25 -4.56
N SER A 153 -27.82 -15.83 -3.57
CA SER A 153 -26.84 -16.90 -3.80
C SER A 153 -25.70 -16.54 -4.76
N SER A 154 -25.38 -15.26 -4.88
CA SER A 154 -24.26 -14.74 -5.65
C SER A 154 -23.24 -14.08 -4.73
N PHE A 155 -21.95 -14.18 -5.08
CA PHE A 155 -20.83 -13.68 -4.28
C PHE A 155 -19.80 -13.01 -5.19
N ALA A 156 -19.02 -12.07 -4.67
CA ALA A 156 -17.98 -11.39 -5.43
C ALA A 156 -16.69 -11.28 -4.63
N ASP A 157 -15.54 -11.40 -5.30
CA ASP A 157 -14.24 -11.31 -4.65
C ASP A 157 -13.71 -9.88 -4.61
N ILE A 158 -14.06 -9.04 -5.60
CA ILE A 158 -13.61 -7.64 -5.74
C ILE A 158 -14.81 -6.76 -6.05
N ILE A 159 -14.88 -5.59 -5.41
CA ILE A 159 -15.91 -4.58 -5.64
C ILE A 159 -15.28 -3.21 -5.87
N THR A 160 -15.82 -2.50 -6.85
CA THR A 160 -15.39 -1.15 -7.23
C THR A 160 -16.55 -0.38 -7.83
N VAL A 161 -16.33 0.89 -8.17
CA VAL A 161 -17.33 1.77 -8.78
C VAL A 161 -16.74 2.41 -10.02
N VAL A 162 -17.51 2.42 -11.10
CA VAL A 162 -17.17 3.14 -12.33
C VAL A 162 -18.35 4.04 -12.69
N ASP A 163 -18.08 5.35 -12.72
CA ASP A 163 -19.10 6.39 -12.87
C ASP A 163 -20.20 6.26 -11.79
N ARG A 164 -21.40 5.75 -12.15
CA ARG A 164 -22.51 5.50 -11.21
C ARG A 164 -22.85 4.02 -11.04
N HIS A 165 -22.07 3.12 -11.62
CA HIS A 165 -22.31 1.68 -11.56
C HIS A 165 -21.41 1.03 -10.52
N VAL A 166 -21.99 0.15 -9.70
CA VAL A 166 -21.19 -0.76 -8.90
C VAL A 166 -20.73 -1.88 -9.83
N VAL A 167 -19.42 -2.12 -9.85
CA VAL A 167 -18.81 -3.18 -10.65
C VAL A 167 -18.18 -4.20 -9.71
N THR A 168 -18.50 -5.46 -9.92
CA THR A 168 -17.93 -6.59 -9.21
C THR A 168 -17.15 -7.49 -10.17
N LEU A 169 -16.12 -8.14 -9.65
CA LEU A 169 -15.28 -9.04 -10.42
C LEU A 169 -15.18 -10.38 -9.73
N ARG A 170 -14.96 -11.41 -10.54
CA ARG A 170 -14.93 -12.82 -10.09
C ARG A 170 -16.23 -13.17 -9.36
N ILE A 171 -17.36 -12.90 -10.01
CA ILE A 171 -18.66 -13.28 -9.47
C ILE A 171 -18.79 -14.81 -9.45
N LYS A 172 -19.32 -15.34 -8.35
CA LYS A 172 -19.69 -16.76 -8.19
C LYS A 172 -21.17 -16.85 -7.92
N ARG A 173 -21.84 -17.81 -8.55
CA ARG A 173 -23.25 -18.14 -8.26
C ARG A 173 -23.33 -19.57 -7.72
N SER A 174 -24.15 -19.79 -6.71
CA SER A 174 -24.32 -21.13 -6.14
C SER A 174 -24.85 -22.11 -7.19
N GLY A 175 -24.24 -23.30 -7.26
CA GLY A 175 -24.60 -24.32 -8.25
C GLY A 175 -24.09 -24.08 -9.67
N VAL A 176 -23.34 -23.00 -9.92
CA VAL A 176 -22.69 -22.70 -11.20
C VAL A 176 -21.17 -22.83 -11.05
N GLU A 177 -20.50 -23.36 -12.08
CA GLU A 177 -19.05 -23.42 -12.11
C GLU A 177 -18.44 -22.02 -12.02
N PHE A 178 -17.48 -21.85 -11.10
CA PHE A 178 -16.87 -20.56 -10.85
C PHE A 178 -15.95 -20.14 -12.00
N ASN A 179 -16.18 -18.95 -12.55
CA ASN A 179 -15.35 -18.39 -13.61
C ASN A 179 -14.64 -17.11 -13.13
N PRO A 180 -13.32 -17.16 -12.85
CA PRO A 180 -12.56 -16.04 -12.28
C PRO A 180 -12.28 -14.89 -13.27
N ARG A 181 -12.92 -14.91 -14.44
CA ARG A 181 -12.78 -13.92 -15.52
C ARG A 181 -14.06 -13.12 -15.78
N GLN A 182 -15.05 -13.26 -14.91
CA GLN A 182 -16.33 -12.56 -15.05
C GLN A 182 -16.29 -11.19 -14.41
N VAL A 183 -16.86 -10.22 -15.13
CA VAL A 183 -17.17 -8.87 -14.68
C VAL A 183 -18.68 -8.72 -14.67
N TYR A 184 -19.21 -8.17 -13.59
CA TYR A 184 -20.65 -7.94 -13.41
C TYR A 184 -20.88 -6.50 -12.94
N TRP A 185 -21.86 -5.81 -13.50
CA TRP A 185 -22.16 -4.44 -13.12
C TRP A 185 -23.65 -4.22 -12.90
N SER A 186 -23.96 -3.35 -11.96
CA SER A 186 -25.33 -3.00 -11.59
C SER A 186 -25.97 -2.04 -12.59
N GLN A 187 -27.27 -1.78 -12.42
CA GLN A 187 -27.88 -0.54 -12.91
C GLN A 187 -27.16 0.69 -12.31
N ALA A 188 -27.19 1.82 -13.01
CA ALA A 188 -26.67 3.08 -12.48
C ALA A 188 -27.42 3.46 -11.19
N ALA A 189 -26.68 3.63 -10.09
CA ALA A 189 -27.23 4.05 -8.81
C ALA A 189 -27.63 5.53 -8.84
N ASP A 190 -28.72 5.88 -8.17
CA ASP A 190 -29.06 7.27 -7.92
C ASP A 190 -28.14 7.88 -6.84
N PRO A 191 -27.83 9.19 -6.90
CA PRO A 191 -26.93 9.80 -5.93
C PRO A 191 -27.43 9.59 -4.49
N GLY A 192 -26.57 9.03 -3.64
CA GLY A 192 -26.89 8.74 -2.24
C GLY A 192 -27.74 7.49 -2.03
N THR A 193 -27.95 6.66 -3.06
CA THR A 193 -28.64 5.37 -2.93
C THR A 193 -27.81 4.23 -3.49
N TYR A 194 -28.17 3.00 -3.14
CA TYR A 194 -27.64 1.79 -3.77
C TYR A 194 -28.36 1.50 -5.10
N PRO A 195 -27.77 0.68 -6.00
CA PRO A 195 -28.43 0.27 -7.23
C PRO A 195 -29.77 -0.44 -6.99
N ASN A 196 -30.75 -0.17 -7.86
CA ASN A 196 -32.08 -0.77 -7.75
C ASN A 196 -32.18 -2.17 -8.38
N SER A 197 -31.29 -2.50 -9.32
CA SER A 197 -31.30 -3.79 -10.01
C SER A 197 -29.90 -4.21 -10.44
N TRP A 198 -29.72 -5.53 -10.54
CA TRP A 198 -28.57 -6.21 -11.12
C TRP A 198 -29.00 -7.11 -12.30
N ASP A 199 -30.29 -7.16 -12.63
CA ASP A 199 -30.82 -8.08 -13.62
C ASP A 199 -30.29 -7.79 -15.03
N GLU A 200 -29.37 -8.64 -15.49
CA GLU A 200 -28.76 -8.60 -16.82
C GLU A 200 -29.73 -8.98 -17.95
N THR A 201 -30.88 -9.57 -17.63
CA THR A 201 -31.87 -10.00 -18.63
C THR A 201 -32.85 -8.89 -18.99
N ASP A 202 -32.97 -7.86 -18.17
CA ASP A 202 -33.79 -6.68 -18.42
C ASP A 202 -32.99 -5.59 -19.15
N PRO A 203 -33.26 -5.33 -20.45
CA PRO A 203 -32.53 -4.32 -21.21
C PRO A 203 -32.77 -2.88 -20.74
N THR A 204 -33.74 -2.65 -19.85
CA THR A 204 -34.07 -1.31 -19.34
C THR A 204 -33.23 -0.89 -18.12
N THR A 205 -32.64 -1.85 -17.41
CA THR A 205 -31.83 -1.59 -16.20
C THR A 205 -30.41 -1.16 -16.55
N GLY A 206 -29.89 -1.61 -17.69
CA GLY A 206 -28.48 -1.41 -18.07
C GLY A 206 -27.49 -2.18 -17.20
N ALA A 207 -27.96 -3.11 -16.37
CA ALA A 207 -27.11 -4.09 -15.71
C ALA A 207 -26.58 -5.11 -16.74
N GLY A 208 -25.48 -5.79 -16.42
CA GLY A 208 -24.93 -6.76 -17.34
C GLY A 208 -23.70 -7.48 -16.82
N GLU A 209 -23.32 -8.53 -17.54
CA GLU A 209 -22.11 -9.30 -17.30
C GLU A 209 -21.31 -9.50 -18.58
N VAL A 210 -19.99 -9.66 -18.43
CA VAL A 210 -19.11 -10.10 -19.50
C VAL A 210 -18.05 -11.06 -18.95
N THR A 211 -17.62 -12.01 -19.79
CA THR A 211 -16.47 -12.86 -19.50
C THR A 211 -15.27 -12.41 -20.33
N LEU A 212 -14.16 -12.08 -19.67
CA LEU A 212 -12.91 -11.64 -20.31
C LEU A 212 -12.07 -12.84 -20.77
N ALA A 213 -12.52 -13.49 -21.85
CA ALA A 213 -11.98 -14.76 -22.33
C ALA A 213 -10.75 -14.65 -23.26
N GLU A 214 -10.25 -13.45 -23.55
CA GLU A 214 -9.16 -13.23 -24.51
C GLU A 214 -7.84 -13.91 -24.10
N THR A 215 -7.57 -13.97 -22.79
CA THR A 215 -6.40 -14.64 -22.21
C THR A 215 -6.81 -15.60 -21.09
N PRO A 216 -6.02 -16.64 -20.79
CA PRO A 216 -6.38 -17.64 -19.79
C PRO A 216 -6.32 -17.13 -18.35
N GLY A 217 -5.47 -16.14 -18.04
CA GLY A 217 -5.22 -15.68 -16.66
C GLY A 217 -6.48 -15.26 -15.90
N GLU A 218 -6.42 -15.32 -14.59
CA GLU A 218 -7.53 -14.89 -13.74
C GLU A 218 -7.52 -13.39 -13.50
N ILE A 219 -8.67 -12.79 -13.15
CA ILE A 219 -8.71 -11.39 -12.70
C ILE A 219 -8.09 -11.31 -11.30
N VAL A 220 -7.21 -10.33 -11.08
CA VAL A 220 -6.45 -10.18 -9.84
C VAL A 220 -6.78 -8.87 -9.13
N GLY A 221 -6.88 -7.76 -9.87
CA GLY A 221 -7.03 -6.43 -9.27
C GLY A 221 -7.58 -5.39 -10.25
N VAL A 222 -7.87 -4.21 -9.72
CA VAL A 222 -8.36 -3.07 -10.49
C VAL A 222 -7.70 -1.79 -10.05
N ALA A 223 -7.60 -0.84 -10.96
CA ALA A 223 -7.28 0.54 -10.63
C ALA A 223 -7.86 1.49 -11.68
N LEU A 224 -8.26 2.68 -11.25
CA LEU A 224 -8.73 3.73 -12.14
C LEU A 224 -7.55 4.49 -12.73
N LEU A 225 -7.52 4.65 -14.07
CA LEU A 225 -6.58 5.50 -14.78
C LEU A 225 -7.35 6.57 -15.55
N GLY A 226 -7.39 7.79 -15.01
CA GLY A 226 -8.25 8.86 -15.53
C GLY A 226 -9.72 8.41 -15.52
N ASN A 227 -10.37 8.43 -16.68
CA ASN A 227 -11.79 8.05 -16.80
C ASN A 227 -12.02 6.58 -17.20
N SER A 228 -10.96 5.78 -17.31
CA SER A 228 -11.05 4.36 -17.65
C SER A 228 -10.60 3.51 -16.48
N MET A 229 -11.35 2.45 -16.18
CA MET A 229 -10.91 1.46 -15.21
C MET A 229 -10.02 0.44 -15.89
N LEU A 230 -8.84 0.19 -15.34
CA LEU A 230 -7.99 -0.91 -15.77
C LEU A 230 -8.23 -2.13 -14.90
N ILE A 231 -8.55 -3.24 -15.56
CA ILE A 231 -8.72 -4.56 -14.97
C ILE A 231 -7.42 -5.33 -15.22
N TYR A 232 -6.78 -5.74 -14.14
CA TYR A 232 -5.56 -6.53 -14.18
C TYR A 232 -5.87 -7.99 -13.99
N LYS A 233 -5.42 -8.78 -14.95
CA LYS A 233 -5.35 -10.24 -14.84
C LYS A 233 -3.93 -10.64 -14.42
N GLU A 234 -3.70 -11.93 -14.23
CA GLU A 234 -2.35 -12.47 -13.98
C GLU A 234 -1.42 -12.27 -15.19
N ASP A 235 -1.97 -12.27 -16.40
CA ASP A 235 -1.20 -12.29 -17.66
C ASP A 235 -1.42 -11.07 -18.58
N SER A 236 -2.42 -10.23 -18.29
CA SER A 236 -2.87 -9.17 -19.19
C SER A 236 -3.57 -8.03 -18.45
N VAL A 237 -3.72 -6.90 -19.14
CA VAL A 237 -4.40 -5.69 -18.66
C VAL A 237 -5.44 -5.27 -19.67
N LEU A 238 -6.68 -5.13 -19.19
CA LEU A 238 -7.82 -4.70 -20.00
C LEU A 238 -8.34 -3.35 -19.48
N SER A 239 -8.91 -2.56 -20.37
CA SER A 239 -9.61 -1.34 -20.01
C SER A 239 -11.12 -1.57 -20.06
N MET A 240 -11.84 -1.03 -19.08
CA MET A 240 -13.28 -0.93 -19.03
C MET A 240 -13.66 0.54 -19.04
N ARG A 241 -14.46 0.96 -20.01
CA ARG A 241 -14.93 2.34 -20.16
C ARG A 241 -16.43 2.41 -20.40
N PHE A 242 -17.08 3.39 -19.80
CA PHE A 242 -18.48 3.68 -20.05
C PHE A 242 -18.63 4.30 -21.45
N VAL A 243 -19.49 3.71 -22.28
CA VAL A 243 -19.80 4.21 -23.63
C VAL A 243 -21.30 4.50 -23.84
N GLY A 244 -22.15 3.91 -23.00
CA GLY A 244 -23.61 4.12 -23.03
C GLY A 244 -24.33 3.43 -24.20
N GLY A 245 -25.66 3.57 -24.24
CA GLY A 245 -26.51 2.91 -25.23
C GLY A 245 -26.78 1.44 -24.91
N GLN A 246 -26.75 0.56 -25.92
CA GLN A 246 -27.02 -0.87 -25.73
C GLN A 246 -25.84 -1.63 -25.11
N ASN A 247 -24.61 -1.19 -25.38
CA ASN A 247 -23.41 -1.71 -24.74
C ASN A 247 -22.96 -0.68 -23.71
N ILE A 248 -23.36 -0.83 -22.45
CA ILE A 248 -23.08 0.17 -21.40
C ILE A 248 -21.57 0.36 -21.22
N PHE A 249 -20.83 -0.73 -21.15
CA PHE A 249 -19.38 -0.76 -21.04
C PHE A 249 -18.72 -1.37 -22.26
N ARG A 250 -17.58 -0.81 -22.64
CA ARG A 250 -16.67 -1.38 -23.63
C ARG A 250 -15.41 -1.88 -22.95
N PHE A 251 -14.98 -3.07 -23.36
CA PHE A 251 -13.76 -3.72 -22.90
C PHE A 251 -12.75 -3.76 -24.05
N ASP A 252 -11.53 -3.26 -23.83
CA ASP A 252 -10.45 -3.29 -24.81
C ASP A 252 -9.16 -3.75 -24.12
N THR A 253 -8.48 -4.78 -24.64
CA THR A 253 -7.17 -5.22 -24.12
C THR A 253 -6.08 -4.20 -24.44
N ILE A 254 -5.36 -3.76 -23.41
CA ILE A 254 -4.31 -2.75 -23.51
C ILE A 254 -2.94 -3.42 -23.58
N PHE A 255 -2.69 -4.36 -22.67
CA PHE A 255 -1.44 -5.12 -22.61
C PHE A 255 -1.74 -6.61 -22.51
N SER A 256 -0.98 -7.41 -23.25
CA SER A 256 -1.07 -8.88 -23.23
C SER A 256 0.26 -9.54 -22.87
N GLN A 257 1.23 -8.74 -22.41
CA GLN A 257 2.59 -9.17 -22.09
C GLN A 257 2.83 -9.32 -20.59
N PHE A 258 2.00 -8.71 -19.76
CA PHE A 258 2.12 -8.73 -18.31
C PHE A 258 0.76 -8.52 -17.64
N GLY A 259 0.66 -8.99 -16.40
CA GLY A 259 -0.43 -8.73 -15.48
C GLY A 259 0.06 -8.28 -14.11
N ALA A 260 -0.81 -8.33 -13.10
CA ALA A 260 -0.49 -7.96 -11.72
C ALA A 260 -0.24 -9.20 -10.85
N LEU A 261 0.67 -9.09 -9.87
CA LEU A 261 1.03 -10.18 -8.95
C LEU A 261 -0.08 -10.50 -7.96
N SER A 262 -0.71 -9.46 -7.41
CA SER A 262 -1.76 -9.54 -6.39
C SER A 262 -2.73 -8.37 -6.51
N ARG A 263 -3.88 -8.45 -5.83
CA ARG A 263 -4.92 -7.42 -5.86
C ARG A 263 -4.40 -6.02 -5.53
N GLU A 264 -3.56 -5.93 -4.51
CA GLU A 264 -3.01 -4.69 -3.99
C GLU A 264 -1.60 -4.40 -4.55
N SER A 265 -1.15 -5.12 -5.59
CA SER A 265 0.17 -4.91 -6.22
C SER A 265 0.22 -3.74 -7.21
N ILE A 266 -0.81 -2.91 -7.23
CA ILE A 266 -0.99 -1.80 -8.17
C ILE A 266 -1.00 -0.49 -7.37
N GLY A 267 -0.10 0.42 -7.70
CA GLY A 267 -0.05 1.77 -7.18
C GLY A 267 -0.46 2.77 -8.24
N VAL A 268 -1.46 3.61 -7.95
CA VAL A 268 -1.89 4.69 -8.83
C VAL A 268 -0.99 5.90 -8.60
N LEU A 269 -0.29 6.33 -9.64
CA LEU A 269 0.40 7.62 -9.73
C LEU A 269 -0.45 8.56 -10.58
N GLU A 270 -0.20 9.87 -10.52
CA GLU A 270 -1.02 10.91 -11.17
C GLU A 270 -1.49 10.58 -12.60
N ASN A 271 -0.59 10.08 -13.46
CA ASN A 271 -0.91 9.74 -14.87
C ASN A 271 -0.41 8.35 -15.29
N SER A 272 -0.13 7.46 -14.33
CA SER A 272 0.45 6.14 -14.61
C SER A 272 0.18 5.17 -13.48
N HIS A 273 0.24 3.88 -13.74
CA HIS A 273 0.23 2.88 -12.68
C HIS A 273 1.60 2.25 -12.53
N LEU A 274 2.05 2.08 -11.29
CA LEU A 274 3.12 1.17 -10.95
C LEU A 274 2.48 -0.19 -10.64
N VAL A 275 3.00 -1.25 -11.23
CA VAL A 275 2.48 -2.61 -11.09
C VAL A 275 3.65 -3.52 -10.76
N VAL A 276 3.52 -4.25 -9.65
CA VAL A 276 4.41 -5.38 -9.37
C VAL A 276 3.84 -6.59 -10.10
N THR A 277 4.59 -7.08 -11.07
CA THR A 277 4.28 -8.26 -11.87
C THR A 277 4.94 -9.50 -11.26
N GLU A 278 4.84 -10.67 -11.89
CA GLU A 278 5.47 -11.90 -11.38
C GLU A 278 7.00 -11.84 -11.26
N GLY A 279 7.68 -11.01 -12.05
CA GLY A 279 9.14 -10.93 -12.05
C GLY A 279 9.73 -9.55 -12.30
N ASP A 280 8.91 -8.51 -12.36
CA ASP A 280 9.33 -7.13 -12.61
C ASP A 280 8.46 -6.11 -11.86
N VAL A 281 8.98 -4.90 -11.69
CA VAL A 281 8.20 -3.73 -11.27
C VAL A 281 8.15 -2.77 -12.45
N ILE A 282 6.94 -2.56 -12.97
CA ILE A 282 6.71 -1.84 -14.22
C ILE A 282 5.88 -0.60 -13.92
N VAL A 283 6.20 0.50 -14.60
CA VAL A 283 5.35 1.70 -14.67
C VAL A 283 4.76 1.81 -16.07
N HIS A 284 3.46 2.05 -16.18
CA HIS A 284 2.80 2.24 -17.47
C HIS A 284 1.76 3.37 -17.43
N ASN A 285 1.53 4.00 -18.58
CA ASN A 285 0.52 5.05 -18.76
C ASN A 285 -0.70 4.58 -19.57
N GLY A 286 -0.84 3.26 -19.79
CA GLY A 286 -1.91 2.68 -20.60
C GLY A 286 -1.62 2.67 -22.11
N GLN A 287 -0.45 3.12 -22.54
CA GLN A 287 0.03 2.99 -23.93
C GLN A 287 1.42 2.37 -24.00
N THR A 288 2.32 2.83 -23.13
CA THR A 288 3.70 2.37 -23.02
C THR A 288 3.98 1.93 -21.59
N PHE A 289 4.92 1.01 -21.43
CA PHE A 289 5.37 0.52 -20.14
C PHE A 289 6.90 0.49 -20.07
N GLN A 290 7.44 0.64 -18.87
CA GLN A 290 8.89 0.61 -18.59
C GLN A 290 9.16 -0.11 -17.27
N SER A 291 10.24 -0.91 -17.23
CA SER A 291 10.73 -1.48 -15.96
C SER A 291 11.51 -0.41 -15.19
N VAL A 292 11.24 -0.31 -13.88
CA VAL A 292 11.90 0.65 -12.99
C VAL A 292 12.91 0.00 -12.02
N ILE A 293 12.83 -1.31 -11.86
CA ILE A 293 13.65 -2.08 -10.92
C ILE A 293 14.79 -2.86 -11.60
N ASP A 294 14.75 -3.00 -12.94
CA ASP A 294 15.73 -3.79 -13.68
C ASP A 294 17.18 -3.35 -13.42
N LYS A 295 18.08 -4.32 -13.21
CA LYS A 295 19.52 -4.13 -12.92
C LYS A 295 19.81 -3.27 -11.69
N LYS A 296 18.82 -3.08 -10.82
CA LYS A 296 18.98 -2.36 -9.55
C LYS A 296 18.74 -3.30 -8.38
N ASN A 297 17.49 -3.70 -8.13
CA ASN A 297 17.09 -4.48 -6.94
C ASN A 297 16.03 -5.55 -7.25
N ARG A 298 15.93 -5.99 -8.51
CA ARG A 298 14.93 -6.98 -8.94
C ARG A 298 15.17 -8.30 -8.20
N ASN A 299 16.43 -8.74 -8.13
CA ASN A 299 16.76 -9.99 -7.46
C ASN A 299 16.51 -9.90 -5.95
N LEU A 300 16.74 -8.74 -5.34
CA LEU A 300 16.42 -8.51 -3.93
C LEU A 300 14.94 -8.72 -3.65
N LEU A 301 14.05 -8.10 -4.45
CA LEU A 301 12.61 -8.23 -4.22
C LEU A 301 12.14 -9.69 -4.38
N PHE A 302 12.36 -10.28 -5.56
CA PHE A 302 11.74 -11.56 -5.90
C PHE A 302 12.42 -12.78 -5.27
N LYS A 303 13.69 -12.67 -4.84
CA LYS A 303 14.36 -13.76 -4.12
C LYS A 303 13.91 -13.87 -2.66
N PHE A 304 13.65 -12.74 -2.01
CA PHE A 304 13.30 -12.71 -0.60
C PHE A 304 11.79 -12.71 -0.34
N MET A 305 10.97 -12.39 -1.34
CA MET A 305 9.52 -12.49 -1.26
C MET A 305 9.07 -13.95 -1.10
N SER A 306 8.13 -14.20 -0.19
CA SER A 306 7.53 -15.52 -0.03
C SER A 306 6.54 -15.84 -1.15
N ALA A 307 6.77 -16.94 -1.87
CA ALA A 307 5.90 -17.39 -2.95
C ALA A 307 4.49 -17.77 -2.47
N SER A 308 4.34 -18.25 -1.22
CA SER A 308 3.03 -18.62 -0.65
C SER A 308 2.23 -17.40 -0.16
N LEU A 309 2.89 -16.28 0.11
CA LEU A 309 2.27 -15.06 0.63
C LEU A 309 2.28 -13.91 -0.39
N LYS A 310 2.60 -14.19 -1.67
CA LYS A 310 2.65 -13.17 -2.75
C LYS A 310 1.35 -12.36 -2.86
N GLY A 311 0.21 -12.99 -2.58
CA GLY A 311 -1.12 -12.35 -2.58
C GLY A 311 -1.27 -11.21 -1.57
N LYS A 312 -0.45 -11.16 -0.51
CA LYS A 312 -0.47 -10.10 0.51
C LYS A 312 0.39 -8.88 0.14
N THR A 313 1.13 -8.93 -0.97
CA THR A 313 1.95 -7.80 -1.43
C THR A 313 1.07 -6.58 -1.68
N GLN A 314 1.48 -5.43 -1.14
CA GLN A 314 0.76 -4.17 -1.21
C GLN A 314 1.66 -3.07 -1.76
N VAL A 315 1.15 -2.27 -2.68
CA VAL A 315 1.78 -1.08 -3.19
C VAL A 315 1.06 0.14 -2.65
N LYS A 316 1.80 1.06 -2.03
CA LYS A 316 1.25 2.31 -1.48
C LYS A 316 2.06 3.50 -2.00
N VAL A 317 1.39 4.42 -2.69
CA VAL A 317 2.01 5.61 -3.31
C VAL A 317 1.91 6.77 -2.35
N TYR A 318 3.05 7.23 -1.84
CA TYR A 318 3.17 8.38 -0.95
C TYR A 318 3.65 9.61 -1.74
N GLU A 319 2.69 10.37 -2.27
CA GLU A 319 2.96 11.50 -3.17
C GLU A 319 3.77 12.64 -2.50
N GLN A 320 3.50 12.97 -1.24
CA GLN A 320 4.21 14.05 -0.54
C GLN A 320 5.72 13.81 -0.41
N LEU A 321 6.12 12.53 -0.34
CA LEU A 321 7.51 12.12 -0.24
C LEU A 321 8.06 11.65 -1.59
N THR A 322 7.25 11.65 -2.64
CA THR A 322 7.57 11.10 -3.96
C THR A 322 8.03 9.64 -3.92
N GLU A 323 7.41 8.84 -3.05
CA GLU A 323 7.78 7.45 -2.80
C GLU A 323 6.68 6.47 -3.18
N VAL A 324 7.07 5.30 -3.67
CA VAL A 324 6.21 4.14 -3.81
C VAL A 324 6.73 3.04 -2.92
N TRP A 325 5.90 2.57 -2.00
CA TRP A 325 6.21 1.54 -1.03
C TRP A 325 5.67 0.21 -1.54
N ILE A 326 6.56 -0.73 -1.84
CA ILE A 326 6.22 -2.12 -2.17
C ILE A 326 6.40 -2.93 -0.88
N CYS A 327 5.32 -3.13 -0.15
CA CYS A 327 5.28 -3.88 1.09
C CYS A 327 5.04 -5.36 0.78
N TYR A 328 5.87 -6.25 1.31
CA TYR A 328 5.77 -7.69 1.07
C TYR A 328 6.14 -8.50 2.32
N CYS A 329 5.71 -9.76 2.29
CA CYS A 329 6.11 -10.77 3.27
C CYS A 329 7.40 -11.44 2.77
N ASP A 330 8.47 -11.36 3.55
CA ASP A 330 9.68 -12.14 3.26
C ASP A 330 9.47 -13.63 3.55
N VAL A 331 10.44 -14.47 3.17
CA VAL A 331 10.40 -15.93 3.41
C VAL A 331 10.32 -16.34 4.89
N ASN A 332 10.63 -15.45 5.83
CA ASN A 332 10.60 -15.71 7.27
C ASN A 332 9.39 -15.08 7.97
N SER A 333 8.52 -14.39 7.23
CA SER A 333 7.32 -13.75 7.75
C SER A 333 6.37 -14.76 8.39
N ILE A 334 5.69 -14.33 9.44
CA ILE A 334 4.62 -15.09 10.11
C ILE A 334 3.25 -14.96 9.41
N GLY A 335 3.23 -14.47 8.17
CA GLY A 335 1.99 -14.23 7.42
C GLY A 335 1.56 -12.76 7.37
N GLN A 336 2.40 -11.83 7.81
CA GLN A 336 2.16 -10.38 7.83
C GLN A 336 3.30 -9.60 7.15
N LEU A 337 3.07 -8.34 6.79
CA LEU A 337 4.03 -7.51 6.07
C LEU A 337 5.22 -7.14 6.96
N ASN A 338 6.42 -7.53 6.57
CA ASN A 338 7.62 -7.31 7.38
C ASN A 338 8.76 -6.59 6.65
N LYS A 339 8.67 -6.45 5.33
CA LYS A 339 9.62 -5.69 4.52
C LYS A 339 8.88 -4.74 3.59
N ALA A 340 9.49 -3.59 3.33
CA ALA A 340 9.12 -2.70 2.25
C ALA A 340 10.35 -2.37 1.40
N LEU A 341 10.19 -2.51 0.08
CA LEU A 341 11.12 -1.94 -0.89
C LEU A 341 10.50 -0.65 -1.41
N ILE A 342 11.22 0.45 -1.24
CA ILE A 342 10.71 1.81 -1.46
C ILE A 342 11.45 2.41 -2.65
N TRP A 343 10.70 2.89 -3.62
CA TRP A 343 11.21 3.59 -4.79
C TRP A 343 10.85 5.07 -4.72
N ASN A 344 11.85 5.94 -4.75
CA ASN A 344 11.61 7.36 -4.97
C ASN A 344 11.54 7.61 -6.48
N TYR A 345 10.36 7.99 -6.98
CA TYR A 345 10.14 8.13 -8.42
C TYR A 345 10.65 9.45 -9.01
N LEU A 346 10.99 10.44 -8.17
CA LEU A 346 11.60 11.69 -8.60
C LEU A 346 13.12 11.54 -8.78
N ASP A 347 13.79 11.00 -7.77
CA ASP A 347 15.25 10.81 -7.75
C ASP A 347 15.69 9.46 -8.36
N ASN A 348 14.74 8.56 -8.63
CA ASN A 348 14.96 7.20 -9.14
C ASN A 348 15.91 6.35 -8.27
N THR A 349 15.78 6.51 -6.95
CA THR A 349 16.58 5.80 -5.94
C THR A 349 15.74 4.75 -5.24
N TRP A 350 16.38 3.68 -4.81
CA TRP A 350 15.73 2.59 -4.07
C TRP A 350 16.26 2.53 -2.63
N SER A 351 15.37 2.13 -1.73
CA SER A 351 15.60 2.02 -0.29
C SER A 351 14.90 0.78 0.26
N GLN A 352 15.41 0.20 1.33
CA GLN A 352 14.73 -0.87 2.07
C GLN A 352 14.34 -0.41 3.47
N ARG A 353 13.16 -0.86 3.90
CA ARG A 353 12.61 -0.60 5.23
C ARG A 353 12.08 -1.89 5.86
N ASP A 354 12.32 -2.04 7.15
CA ASP A 354 11.67 -3.06 7.98
C ASP A 354 10.29 -2.57 8.44
N LEU A 355 9.31 -3.47 8.38
CA LEU A 355 7.96 -3.29 8.91
C LEU A 355 7.76 -4.23 10.11
N GLN A 356 6.86 -3.88 11.01
CA GLN A 356 6.61 -4.61 12.26
C GLN A 356 5.45 -5.59 12.09
N GLU A 357 5.59 -6.51 11.12
CA GLU A 357 4.58 -7.56 10.84
C GLU A 357 3.15 -6.98 10.71
N PHE A 358 2.97 -5.96 9.87
CA PHE A 358 1.67 -5.31 9.68
C PHE A 358 0.71 -6.18 8.87
N SER A 359 -0.55 -6.27 9.29
CA SER A 359 -1.58 -7.00 8.56
C SER A 359 -2.03 -6.26 7.30
N TYR A 360 -2.15 -4.94 7.39
CA TYR A 360 -2.55 -4.10 6.26
C TYR A 360 -2.05 -2.66 6.43
N ILE A 361 -1.88 -1.94 5.32
CA ILE A 361 -1.49 -0.53 5.31
C ILE A 361 -2.44 0.24 4.40
N ALA A 362 -2.93 1.39 4.86
CA ALA A 362 -3.85 2.23 4.10
C ALA A 362 -3.55 3.72 4.29
N PHE A 363 -3.98 4.53 3.32
CA PHE A 363 -3.97 5.98 3.41
C PHE A 363 -5.29 6.50 3.96
N GLY A 364 -5.22 7.54 4.77
CA GLY A 364 -6.37 8.30 5.21
C GLY A 364 -6.01 9.31 6.29
N PHE A 365 -7.01 10.05 6.75
CA PHE A 365 -6.83 11.00 7.83
C PHE A 365 -6.58 10.29 9.17
N ILE A 366 -5.55 10.72 9.90
CA ILE A 366 -5.26 10.23 11.25
C ILE A 366 -5.43 11.39 12.22
N ASP A 367 -6.35 11.24 13.17
CA ASP A 367 -6.51 12.21 14.25
C ASP A 367 -5.45 11.96 15.33
N THR A 368 -4.34 12.68 15.22
CA THR A 368 -3.23 12.60 16.16
C THR A 368 -3.39 13.58 17.34
N ILE A 369 -4.35 14.50 17.27
CA ILE A 369 -4.60 15.55 18.28
C ILE A 369 -5.52 15.09 19.40
N SER A 370 -6.41 14.13 19.13
CA SER A 370 -7.17 13.47 20.20
C SER A 370 -6.29 12.62 21.14
N VAL A 371 -4.99 12.49 20.84
CA VAL A 371 -3.92 11.94 21.70
C VAL A 371 -3.05 13.06 22.31
N GLY A 372 -3.57 14.29 22.34
CA GLY A 372 -2.86 15.46 22.86
C GLY A 372 -2.42 15.22 24.30
N GLN A 373 -1.10 15.31 24.52
CA GLN A 373 -0.56 15.39 25.87
C GLN A 373 -1.22 16.59 26.54
N THR A 374 -1.97 16.36 27.62
CA THR A 374 -2.45 17.46 28.43
C THR A 374 -1.25 18.09 29.13
N PHE A 375 -1.36 19.35 29.55
CA PHE A 375 -0.32 20.00 30.36
C PHE A 375 0.11 19.17 31.58
N ASN A 376 -0.77 18.28 32.06
CA ASN A 376 -0.52 17.38 33.19
C ASN A 376 0.30 16.12 32.82
N ASP A 377 0.41 15.78 31.53
CA ASP A 377 1.15 14.59 31.04
C ASP A 377 2.63 14.90 30.74
N ILE A 378 3.00 16.20 30.72
CA ILE A 378 4.37 16.65 30.47
C ILE A 378 5.17 16.63 31.78
N SER A 379 6.14 15.72 31.88
CA SER A 379 7.14 15.74 32.95
C SER A 379 8.38 16.53 32.50
N GLY A 380 8.59 17.72 33.07
CA GLY A 380 9.72 18.58 32.71
C GLY A 380 9.58 20.02 33.20
N THR A 381 10.61 20.84 33.01
CA THR A 381 10.54 22.29 33.24
C THR A 381 10.25 23.02 31.94
N PHE A 382 9.50 24.13 32.00
CA PHE A 382 9.18 24.97 30.83
C PHE A 382 10.40 25.31 29.95
N ASN A 383 11.59 25.44 30.57
CA ASN A 383 12.82 25.83 29.88
C ASN A 383 13.52 24.69 29.12
N THR A 384 13.03 23.46 29.21
CA THR A 384 13.59 22.28 28.51
C THR A 384 12.64 21.74 27.45
N ASP A 385 11.43 22.31 27.33
CA ASP A 385 10.47 21.94 26.31
C ASP A 385 10.79 22.66 25.00
N LEU A 386 11.07 21.89 23.95
CA LEU A 386 11.38 22.37 22.60
C LEU A 386 10.21 22.10 21.64
N GLY A 387 9.06 21.64 22.16
CA GLY A 387 7.86 21.36 21.36
C GLY A 387 7.17 22.64 20.87
N PRO A 388 6.54 22.61 19.68
CA PRO A 388 5.67 23.69 19.23
C PRO A 388 4.43 23.80 20.14
N PHE A 389 4.11 25.02 20.59
CA PHE A 389 2.88 25.32 21.33
C PHE A 389 1.69 25.44 20.37
N ASP A 390 0.53 24.91 20.76
CA ASP A 390 -0.75 25.10 20.06
C ASP A 390 -0.75 24.60 18.61
N GLU A 391 -0.24 23.37 18.39
CA GLU A 391 -0.32 22.71 17.09
C GLU A 391 -1.79 22.40 16.78
N THR A 392 -2.33 23.08 15.77
CA THR A 392 -3.66 22.78 15.22
C THR A 392 -3.58 21.49 14.40
N ALA A 393 -4.66 20.70 14.40
CA ALA A 393 -4.73 19.42 13.70
C ALA A 393 -4.25 19.59 12.27
N ALA A 394 -3.38 18.69 11.83
CA ALA A 394 -2.98 18.60 10.43
C ALA A 394 -4.25 18.71 9.58
N SER A 395 -4.22 19.59 8.59
CA SER A 395 -5.37 19.82 7.73
C SER A 395 -5.87 18.48 7.20
N PRO A 396 -7.19 18.21 7.21
CA PRO A 396 -7.76 16.98 6.68
C PRO A 396 -7.51 16.73 5.18
N VAL A 397 -6.78 17.66 4.54
CA VAL A 397 -6.34 17.62 3.16
C VAL A 397 -5.20 16.61 2.95
N PHE A 398 -4.50 16.18 4.01
CA PHE A 398 -3.36 15.28 3.89
C PHE A 398 -3.69 13.89 4.41
N ASP A 399 -3.67 12.91 3.51
CA ASP A 399 -3.72 11.50 3.88
C ASP A 399 -2.37 11.06 4.46
N GLU A 400 -2.42 10.46 5.64
CA GLU A 400 -1.28 9.82 6.29
C GLU A 400 -1.38 8.29 6.12
N LEU A 401 -0.24 7.61 6.29
CA LEU A 401 -0.20 6.15 6.25
C LEU A 401 -0.53 5.57 7.63
N MET A 402 -1.57 4.74 7.69
CA MET A 402 -1.89 3.91 8.84
C MET A 402 -1.54 2.45 8.56
N ALA A 403 -0.92 1.80 9.55
CA ALA A 403 -0.72 0.35 9.57
C ALA A 403 -1.61 -0.30 10.63
N ALA A 404 -2.15 -1.46 10.28
CA ALA A 404 -2.86 -2.33 11.19
C ALA A 404 -1.95 -3.47 11.68
N ASP A 405 -1.93 -3.70 12.98
CA ASP A 405 -1.30 -4.85 13.60
C ASP A 405 -2.39 -5.73 14.24
N ALA A 406 -2.77 -6.81 13.56
CA ALA A 406 -3.76 -7.76 14.06
C ALA A 406 -3.25 -8.60 15.24
N THR A 407 -1.93 -8.74 15.39
CA THR A 407 -1.33 -9.59 16.43
C THR A 407 -1.35 -8.89 17.78
N ASN A 408 -0.96 -7.61 17.80
CA ASN A 408 -0.99 -6.79 19.02
C ASN A 408 -2.32 -6.05 19.20
N ARG A 409 -3.18 -6.03 18.17
CA ARG A 409 -4.45 -5.30 18.11
C ARG A 409 -4.26 -3.79 18.23
N ASP A 410 -3.38 -3.28 17.40
CA ASP A 410 -2.96 -1.88 17.40
C ASP A 410 -3.09 -1.24 16.03
N LEU A 411 -3.27 0.08 16.02
CA LEU A 411 -3.19 0.92 14.81
C LEU A 411 -2.03 1.90 14.95
N LEU A 412 -1.17 1.94 13.94
CA LEU A 412 0.09 2.67 14.00
C LEU A 412 0.15 3.70 12.87
N ALA A 413 0.36 4.97 13.21
CA ALA A 413 0.63 6.02 12.24
C ALA A 413 2.09 5.91 11.76
N LEU A 414 2.30 5.64 10.48
CA LEU A 414 3.62 5.48 9.88
C LEU A 414 4.23 6.84 9.50
N ASN A 415 5.57 6.89 9.47
CA ASN A 415 6.37 8.08 9.21
C ASN A 415 6.17 9.23 10.21
N PHE A 416 5.68 8.94 11.41
CA PHE A 416 5.29 9.95 12.39
C PHE A 416 6.44 10.37 13.34
N THR A 417 7.20 9.41 13.88
CA THR A 417 8.25 9.68 14.88
C THR A 417 9.62 9.24 14.39
N GLU A 418 10.68 9.48 15.18
CA GLU A 418 12.03 8.94 14.91
C GLU A 418 12.26 7.55 15.53
N GLN A 419 11.21 6.90 16.06
CA GLN A 419 11.25 5.62 16.78
C GLN A 419 10.17 4.66 16.28
N PHE A 420 10.34 3.37 16.52
CA PHE A 420 9.29 2.36 16.33
C PHE A 420 8.51 2.24 17.63
N ASP A 421 7.49 3.08 17.81
CA ASP A 421 6.65 3.14 19.00
C ASP A 421 7.46 3.15 20.32
N GLY A 422 8.39 4.12 20.42
CA GLY A 422 9.29 4.25 21.56
C GLY A 422 10.58 3.41 21.48
N ALA A 423 10.67 2.41 20.59
CA ALA A 423 11.88 1.63 20.36
C ALA A 423 12.83 2.29 19.33
N ASN A 424 14.14 2.20 19.57
CA ASN A 424 15.12 2.76 18.64
C ASN A 424 15.19 1.97 17.33
N ILE A 425 15.08 2.68 16.20
CA ILE A 425 15.21 2.10 14.86
C ILE A 425 16.67 1.76 14.59
N THR A 426 16.93 0.48 14.30
CA THR A 426 18.24 0.04 13.81
C THR A 426 18.38 0.39 12.34
N CYS A 427 19.39 1.19 12.01
CA CYS A 427 19.69 1.62 10.65
C CYS A 427 21.07 1.11 10.24
N LEU A 428 21.22 0.69 8.99
CA LEU A 428 22.48 0.23 8.41
C LEU A 428 22.66 0.89 7.04
N LEU A 429 23.90 1.27 6.74
CA LEU A 429 24.31 1.74 5.42
C LEU A 429 25.70 1.18 5.15
N GLU A 430 25.82 0.37 4.10
CA GLU A 430 27.05 -0.37 3.82
C GLU A 430 27.46 -0.29 2.34
N ARG A 431 28.76 -0.08 2.14
CA ARG A 431 29.43 -0.14 0.84
C ARG A 431 30.58 -1.15 0.91
N THR A 432 30.44 -2.28 0.21
CA THR A 432 31.50 -3.30 0.04
C THR A 432 32.11 -3.25 -1.35
N GLY A 433 33.37 -3.67 -1.56
CA GLY A 433 34.00 -3.60 -2.89
C GLY A 433 34.42 -2.19 -3.35
N LEU A 434 34.67 -1.26 -2.42
CA LEU A 434 35.06 0.12 -2.74
C LEU A 434 36.57 0.24 -3.06
N ALA A 435 36.93 0.04 -4.33
CA ALA A 435 38.32 -0.02 -4.81
C ALA A 435 38.88 1.33 -5.30
N ILE A 436 38.72 2.41 -4.52
CA ILE A 436 39.10 3.78 -4.93
C ILE A 436 40.50 4.20 -4.45
N VAL A 437 41.38 4.54 -5.40
CA VAL A 437 42.73 5.03 -5.09
C VAL A 437 42.86 6.55 -5.18
N GLY A 438 42.02 7.22 -5.97
CA GLY A 438 42.04 8.67 -6.10
C GLY A 438 41.08 9.19 -7.15
N ARG A 439 41.36 10.40 -7.64
CA ARG A 439 40.70 10.97 -8.82
C ARG A 439 41.71 11.23 -9.93
N ASP A 440 41.28 11.14 -11.17
CA ASP A 440 42.07 11.53 -12.34
C ASP A 440 42.11 13.07 -12.51
N ARG A 441 42.79 13.55 -13.55
CA ARG A 441 42.91 14.98 -13.85
C ARG A 441 41.59 15.62 -14.31
N GLN A 442 40.62 14.81 -14.74
CA GLN A 442 39.29 15.22 -15.21
C GLN A 442 38.23 15.14 -14.10
N GLY A 443 38.60 14.67 -12.90
CA GLY A 443 37.72 14.53 -11.74
C GLY A 443 37.01 13.17 -11.65
N GLY A 444 37.27 12.25 -12.58
CA GLY A 444 36.76 10.88 -12.56
C GLY A 444 37.42 10.03 -11.48
N TRP A 445 36.73 8.98 -11.05
CA TRP A 445 37.25 8.05 -10.04
C TRP A 445 38.35 7.17 -10.63
N ARG A 446 39.49 7.09 -9.96
CA ARG A 446 40.53 6.12 -10.28
C ARG A 446 40.30 4.86 -9.45
N ILE A 447 39.94 3.78 -10.14
CA ILE A 447 39.67 2.46 -9.57
C ILE A 447 40.93 1.59 -9.72
N ASP A 448 41.28 0.87 -8.66
CA ASP A 448 42.38 -0.11 -8.64
C ASP A 448 42.00 -1.25 -7.69
N LEU A 449 41.84 -2.45 -8.24
CA LEU A 449 41.44 -3.66 -7.52
C LEU A 449 42.63 -4.46 -6.98
N ASP A 450 43.86 -4.15 -7.42
CA ASP A 450 45.05 -4.94 -7.09
C ASP A 450 45.76 -4.43 -5.84
N SER A 451 45.53 -3.16 -5.45
CA SER A 451 46.21 -2.53 -4.32
C SER A 451 45.31 -2.36 -3.08
N THR A 452 45.89 -2.59 -1.90
CA THR A 452 45.21 -2.36 -0.62
C THR A 452 45.49 -0.95 -0.10
N LYS A 453 44.44 -0.26 0.32
CA LYS A 453 44.54 1.09 0.88
C LYS A 453 44.38 1.07 2.40
N PHE A 454 45.35 1.64 3.11
CA PHE A 454 45.23 1.87 4.55
C PHE A 454 44.43 3.15 4.84
N VAL A 455 43.32 3.00 5.56
CA VAL A 455 42.47 4.12 5.98
C VAL A 455 42.90 4.61 7.36
N ARG A 456 43.45 5.83 7.43
CA ARG A 456 43.88 6.44 8.69
C ARG A 456 42.71 7.04 9.47
N ARG A 457 41.75 7.64 8.77
CA ARG A 457 40.62 8.37 9.36
C ARG A 457 39.46 8.44 8.38
N VAL A 458 38.25 8.35 8.90
CA VAL A 458 37.00 8.65 8.17
C VAL A 458 36.46 9.99 8.67
N HIS A 459 36.04 10.84 7.74
CA HIS A 459 35.39 12.11 8.03
C HIS A 459 33.95 12.02 7.55
N LEU A 460 33.00 12.07 8.48
CA LEU A 460 31.57 12.07 8.17
C LEU A 460 31.07 13.50 8.09
N LYS A 461 30.43 13.85 6.97
CA LYS A 461 29.64 15.08 6.84
C LYS A 461 28.18 14.70 7.14
N MET A 462 27.79 14.72 8.42
CA MET A 462 26.43 14.35 8.83
C MET A 462 25.88 15.30 9.90
N ALA A 463 24.57 15.48 9.90
CA ALA A 463 23.83 16.08 11.00
C ALA A 463 23.13 14.96 11.78
N SER A 464 23.35 14.86 13.09
CA SER A 464 22.80 13.77 13.90
C SER A 464 22.62 14.15 15.36
N ASN A 465 21.55 13.61 15.95
CA ASN A 465 21.36 13.52 17.39
C ASN A 465 21.39 12.03 17.76
N GLY A 466 22.52 11.55 18.31
CA GLY A 466 22.68 10.15 18.74
C GLY A 466 24.04 9.52 18.38
N PRO A 467 24.36 8.34 18.93
CA PRO A 467 25.60 7.64 18.64
C PRO A 467 25.58 7.02 17.23
N VAL A 468 26.70 7.14 16.53
CA VAL A 468 26.90 6.55 15.19
C VAL A 468 28.18 5.74 15.23
N ASN A 469 28.07 4.45 14.94
CA ASN A 469 29.22 3.56 14.85
C ASN A 469 29.66 3.45 13.39
N VAL A 470 30.96 3.67 13.13
CA VAL A 470 31.55 3.55 11.80
C VAL A 470 32.63 2.51 11.81
N PHE A 471 32.52 1.57 10.88
CA PHE A 471 33.46 0.49 10.69
C PHE A 471 34.10 0.60 9.31
N VAL A 472 35.39 0.34 9.24
CA VAL A 472 36.13 0.22 7.97
C VAL A 472 36.94 -1.06 8.06
N GLY A 473 36.72 -1.95 7.10
CA GLY A 473 37.39 -3.24 7.01
C GLY A 473 37.94 -3.49 5.62
N ALA A 474 38.81 -4.50 5.52
CA ALA A 474 39.11 -5.14 4.26
C ALA A 474 38.08 -6.24 4.00
N GLN A 475 37.80 -6.50 2.73
CA GLN A 475 36.94 -7.60 2.28
C GLN A 475 37.80 -8.79 1.85
#